data_AF-A0A7C2EIC3-F1
#
_entry.id   AF-A0A7C2EIC3-F1
#
_cell.length_a   1.000
_cell.length_b   1.000
_cell.length_c   1.000
_cell.angle_alpha   90.00
_cell.angle_beta   90.00
_cell.angle_gamma   90.00
#
_symmetry.space_group_name_H-M   'P 1'
#
loop_
_entity.id
_entity.type
_entity.pdbx_description
1 polymer ?
#
loop_
_entity_poly.entity_id
_entity_poly.type
_entity_poly.pdbx_seq_one_letter_code
_entity_poly.pdbx_strand_id
1 'polypeptide(L)'
;MKGFVTSPKAAKVYDFLRRAGPSPFPALLVALGLKPGQLVKALRHLRGAGYAFPARYRGVEFWCLNGTRPTREQEALAWFAARLEEAGGRFEHGTAYFPKGRAVPVLVDGAQVEAGELFCFLEDLREKPLKECVRQKQKRSGRY
;
A
#
# COMPACT_ATOMS: atom_id res chain seq x y z
N MET A 1 21.39 12.55 -12.11
CA MET A 1 21.48 11.21 -12.76
C MET A 1 20.99 10.18 -11.74
N LYS A 2 20.11 9.24 -12.12
CA LYS A 2 19.66 8.19 -11.19
C LYS A 2 20.68 7.04 -11.18
N GLY A 3 20.99 6.51 -9.99
CA GLY A 3 21.92 5.40 -9.83
C GLY A 3 21.29 4.05 -10.21
N PHE A 4 22.07 2.97 -10.25
CA PHE A 4 21.52 1.61 -10.42
C PHE A 4 21.04 1.03 -9.09
N VAL A 5 19.88 0.36 -9.09
CA VAL A 5 19.40 -0.39 -7.92
C VAL A 5 19.86 -1.83 -8.03
N THR A 6 20.93 -2.19 -7.32
CA THR A 6 21.54 -3.54 -7.39
C THR A 6 21.05 -4.49 -6.29
N SER A 7 20.25 -3.99 -5.33
CA SER A 7 19.73 -4.81 -4.23
C SER A 7 18.33 -5.34 -4.56
N PRO A 8 18.10 -6.67 -4.52
CA PRO A 8 16.76 -7.25 -4.74
C PRO A 8 15.71 -6.71 -3.78
N LYS A 9 16.09 -6.38 -2.53
CA LYS A 9 15.17 -5.80 -1.54
C LYS A 9 14.79 -4.37 -1.89
N ALA A 10 15.75 -3.57 -2.34
CA ALA A 10 15.48 -2.21 -2.82
C ALA A 10 14.60 -2.22 -4.07
N ALA A 11 14.80 -3.18 -4.99
CA ALA A 11 13.92 -3.38 -6.14
C ALA A 11 12.49 -3.71 -5.70
N LYS A 12 12.29 -4.64 -4.75
CA LYS A 12 10.96 -4.94 -4.20
C LYS A 12 10.27 -3.72 -3.58
N VAL A 13 11.00 -2.91 -2.81
CA VAL A 13 10.47 -1.67 -2.23
C VAL A 13 10.08 -0.68 -3.33
N TYR A 14 10.95 -0.49 -4.33
CA TYR A 14 10.68 0.37 -5.47
C TYR A 14 9.43 -0.06 -6.25
N ASP A 15 9.30 -1.36 -6.54
CA ASP A 15 8.16 -1.92 -7.27
C ASP A 15 6.85 -1.77 -6.51
N PHE A 16 6.87 -1.93 -5.18
CA PHE A 16 5.69 -1.67 -4.37
C PHE A 16 5.30 -0.19 -4.42
N LEU A 17 6.25 0.73 -4.17
CA LEU A 17 5.98 2.16 -4.21
C LEU A 17 5.53 2.65 -5.60
N ARG A 18 6.00 2.01 -6.68
CA ARG A 18 5.57 2.31 -8.05
C ARG A 18 4.11 1.97 -8.28
N ARG A 19 3.62 0.87 -7.71
CA ARG A 19 2.24 0.39 -7.89
C ARG A 19 1.25 0.99 -6.89
N ALA A 20 1.63 1.05 -5.63
CA ALA A 20 0.78 1.50 -4.52
C ALA A 20 0.88 3.02 -4.27
N GLY A 21 1.93 3.68 -4.78
CA GLY A 21 2.21 5.08 -4.51
C GLY A 21 2.93 5.30 -3.17
N PRO A 22 2.95 6.56 -2.68
CA PRO A 22 3.60 6.90 -1.42
C PRO A 22 3.10 6.03 -0.26
N SER A 23 4.02 5.47 0.52
CA SER A 23 3.64 4.48 1.54
C SER A 23 4.33 4.76 2.88
N PRO A 24 3.60 4.66 4.01
CA PRO A 24 4.22 4.72 5.34
C PRO A 24 5.19 3.57 5.58
N PHE A 25 6.22 3.81 6.38
CA PHE A 25 7.20 2.78 6.74
C PHE A 25 6.56 1.49 7.32
N PRO A 26 5.56 1.56 8.23
CA PRO A 26 4.91 0.35 8.75
C PRO A 26 4.15 -0.45 7.67
N ALA A 27 3.49 0.23 6.73
CA ALA A 27 2.80 -0.43 5.63
C ALA A 27 3.80 -1.17 4.72
N LEU A 28 4.98 -0.59 4.47
CA LEU A 28 6.05 -1.25 3.72
C LEU A 28 6.60 -2.49 4.42
N LEU A 29 6.67 -2.50 5.76
CA LEU A 29 7.06 -3.69 6.51
C LEU A 29 6.07 -4.83 6.31
N VAL A 30 4.77 -4.52 6.43
CA VAL A 30 3.68 -5.48 6.22
C VAL A 30 3.71 -6.04 4.80
N ALA A 31 3.76 -5.16 3.80
CA ALA A 31 3.71 -5.55 2.39
C ALA A 31 4.86 -6.49 1.98
N LEU A 32 6.06 -6.25 2.52
CA LEU A 32 7.29 -6.89 2.04
C LEU A 32 7.81 -8.00 2.97
N GLY A 33 7.23 -8.15 4.16
CA GLY A 33 7.67 -9.11 5.17
C GLY A 33 9.14 -8.93 5.59
N LEU A 34 9.68 -7.72 5.47
CA LEU A 34 11.08 -7.42 5.77
C LEU A 34 11.28 -7.10 7.24
N LYS A 35 12.43 -7.47 7.79
CA LYS A 35 12.86 -6.96 9.11
C LYS A 35 13.11 -5.44 9.03
N PRO A 36 12.85 -4.66 10.10
CA PRO A 36 13.02 -3.20 10.09
C PRO A 36 14.38 -2.72 9.55
N GLY A 37 15.49 -3.30 10.02
CA GLY A 37 16.83 -2.94 9.55
C GLY A 37 17.07 -3.24 8.06
N GLN A 38 16.39 -4.25 7.51
CA GLN A 38 16.49 -4.57 6.07
C GLN A 38 15.74 -3.54 5.22
N LEU A 39 14.55 -3.11 5.68
CA LEU A 39 13.78 -2.07 5.00
C LEU A 39 14.51 -0.72 5.05
N VAL A 40 15.07 -0.33 6.21
CA VAL A 40 15.89 0.89 6.34
C VAL A 40 17.06 0.86 5.37
N LYS A 41 17.79 -0.26 5.28
CA LYS A 41 18.91 -0.40 4.34
C LYS A 41 18.45 -0.26 2.88
N ALA A 42 17.33 -0.89 2.52
CA ALA A 42 16.75 -0.82 1.18
C ALA A 42 16.33 0.63 0.81
N LEU A 43 15.63 1.32 1.70
CA LEU A 43 15.22 2.71 1.52
C LEU A 43 16.42 3.66 1.43
N ARG A 44 17.47 3.43 2.22
CA ARG A 44 18.71 4.19 2.13
C ARG A 44 19.37 4.03 0.76
N HIS A 45 19.39 2.83 0.19
CA HIS A 45 19.90 2.59 -1.16
C HIS A 45 19.07 3.34 -2.21
N LEU A 46 17.74 3.27 -2.13
CA LEU A 46 16.86 3.99 -3.04
C LEU A 46 17.04 5.51 -2.94
N ARG A 47 17.18 6.04 -1.74
CA ARG A 47 17.45 7.47 -1.50
C ARG A 47 18.80 7.89 -2.07
N GLY A 48 19.87 7.13 -1.77
CA GLY A 48 21.22 7.41 -2.27
C GLY A 48 21.29 7.38 -3.80
N ALA A 49 20.49 6.52 -4.44
CA ALA A 49 20.39 6.45 -5.90
C ALA A 49 19.38 7.45 -6.51
N GLY A 50 18.69 8.25 -5.69
CA GLY A 50 17.78 9.31 -6.15
C GLY A 50 16.38 8.84 -6.57
N TYR A 51 15.93 7.66 -6.12
CA TYR A 51 14.62 7.11 -6.46
C TYR A 51 13.53 7.45 -5.45
N ALA A 52 13.81 7.31 -4.15
CA ALA A 52 12.81 7.40 -3.10
C ALA A 52 13.24 8.33 -1.97
N PHE A 53 12.31 9.14 -1.47
CA PHE A 53 12.57 10.13 -0.43
C PHE A 53 11.43 10.12 0.61
N PRO A 54 11.75 10.34 1.90
CA PRO A 54 10.72 10.55 2.91
C PRO A 54 10.07 11.93 2.71
N ALA A 55 8.76 12.00 2.92
CA ALA A 55 7.99 13.23 2.94
C ALA A 55 6.91 13.14 4.02
N ARG A 56 6.70 14.23 4.75
CA ARG A 56 5.66 14.28 5.79
C ARG A 56 4.39 14.91 5.25
N TYR A 57 3.26 14.26 5.45
CA TYR A 57 1.95 14.75 5.04
C TYR A 57 0.91 14.45 6.13
N ARG A 58 0.21 15.49 6.59
CA ARG A 58 -0.82 15.41 7.66
C ARG A 58 -0.37 14.60 8.89
N GLY A 59 0.88 14.82 9.31
CA GLY A 59 1.46 14.16 10.49
C GLY A 59 2.14 12.81 10.22
N VAL A 60 1.88 12.18 9.08
CA VAL A 60 2.41 10.86 8.70
C VAL A 60 3.62 10.99 7.77
N GLU A 61 4.65 10.19 8.00
CA GLU A 61 5.81 10.09 7.10
C GLU A 61 5.57 9.02 6.03
N PHE A 62 5.71 9.42 4.76
CA PHE A 62 5.61 8.55 3.59
C PHE A 62 6.94 8.45 2.87
N TRP A 63 7.25 7.27 2.36
CA TRP A 63 8.29 7.10 1.35
C TRP A 63 7.68 7.26 -0.04
N CYS A 64 8.24 8.19 -0.81
CA CYS A 64 7.69 8.64 -2.08
C CYS A 64 8.71 8.44 -3.20
N LEU A 65 8.29 7.94 -4.37
CA LEU A 65 9.15 7.94 -5.55
C LEU A 65 9.16 9.33 -6.20
N ASN A 66 10.32 9.79 -6.67
CA ASN A 66 10.47 10.99 -7.52
C ASN A 66 9.69 12.25 -7.06
N GLY A 67 9.48 12.45 -5.75
CA GLY A 67 8.73 13.59 -5.24
C GLY A 67 7.21 13.52 -5.42
N THR A 68 6.65 12.35 -5.76
CA THR A 68 5.20 12.12 -5.75
C THR A 68 4.64 12.48 -4.38
N ARG A 69 3.65 13.39 -4.35
CA ARG A 69 3.04 13.83 -3.09
C ARG A 69 1.91 12.88 -2.68
N PRO A 70 1.83 12.49 -1.40
CA PRO A 70 0.68 11.75 -0.89
C PRO A 70 -0.62 12.54 -1.04
N THR A 71 -1.70 11.88 -1.44
CA THR A 71 -3.06 12.43 -1.38
C THR A 71 -3.66 12.26 0.01
N ARG A 72 -4.87 12.78 0.24
CA ARG A 72 -5.60 12.60 1.50
C ARG A 72 -5.92 11.13 1.78
N GLU A 73 -6.19 10.37 0.72
CA GLU A 73 -6.63 8.97 0.72
C GLU A 73 -5.43 7.99 0.70
N GLN A 74 -4.23 8.50 0.42
CA GLN A 74 -3.05 7.68 0.14
C GLN A 74 -2.67 6.76 1.30
N GLU A 75 -2.91 7.16 2.54
CA GLU A 75 -2.59 6.31 3.68
C GLU A 75 -3.46 5.04 3.72
N ALA A 76 -4.77 5.20 3.54
CA ALA A 76 -5.72 4.09 3.48
C ALA A 76 -5.40 3.17 2.30
N LEU A 77 -5.07 3.74 1.13
CA LEU A 77 -4.66 2.99 -0.03
C LEU A 77 -3.37 2.18 0.21
N ALA A 78 -2.35 2.80 0.79
CA ALA A 78 -1.07 2.16 1.06
C ALA A 78 -1.21 0.99 2.04
N TRP A 79 -2.00 1.17 3.10
CA TRP A 79 -2.30 0.11 4.06
C TRP A 79 -3.12 -1.03 3.45
N PHE A 80 -4.12 -0.71 2.63
CA PHE A 80 -4.89 -1.73 1.92
C PHE A 80 -3.99 -2.55 0.96
N ALA A 81 -3.18 -1.86 0.16
CA ALA A 81 -2.22 -2.51 -0.74
C ALA A 81 -1.24 -3.41 0.04
N ALA A 82 -0.75 -2.95 1.19
CA ALA A 82 0.14 -3.72 2.05
C ALA A 82 -0.51 -4.99 2.59
N ARG A 83 -1.74 -4.90 3.11
CA ARG A 83 -2.49 -6.05 3.62
C ARG A 83 -2.90 -7.01 2.51
N LEU A 84 -3.14 -6.51 1.30
CA LEU A 84 -3.38 -7.34 0.13
C LEU A 84 -2.14 -8.16 -0.26
N GLU A 85 -0.95 -7.54 -0.30
CA GLU A 85 0.31 -8.26 -0.55
C GLU A 85 0.62 -9.27 0.55
N GLU A 86 0.40 -8.92 1.83
CA GLU A 86 0.54 -9.84 2.97
C GLU A 86 -0.34 -11.08 2.82
N ALA A 87 -1.57 -10.91 2.29
CA ALA A 87 -2.49 -11.99 2.02
C ALA A 87 -2.16 -12.79 0.75
N GLY A 88 -1.08 -12.46 0.02
CA GLY A 88 -0.68 -13.09 -1.23
C GLY A 88 -1.38 -12.53 -2.48
N GLY A 89 -2.07 -11.40 -2.36
CA GLY A 89 -2.64 -10.65 -3.47
C GLY A 89 -1.68 -9.60 -4.02
N ARG A 90 -2.18 -8.74 -4.89
CA ARG A 90 -1.41 -7.63 -5.48
C ARG A 90 -2.30 -6.43 -5.74
N PHE A 91 -1.80 -5.23 -5.47
CA PHE A 91 -2.43 -3.98 -5.91
C PHE A 91 -1.67 -3.37 -7.09
N GLU A 92 -2.35 -3.01 -8.18
CA GLU A 92 -1.71 -2.41 -9.35
C GLU A 92 -2.69 -1.49 -10.09
N HIS A 93 -2.27 -0.25 -10.36
CA HIS A 93 -3.03 0.76 -11.12
C HIS A 93 -4.50 0.92 -10.69
N GLY A 94 -4.77 0.99 -9.38
CA GLY A 94 -6.14 1.15 -8.86
C GLY A 94 -6.96 -0.14 -8.81
N THR A 95 -6.34 -1.30 -9.09
CA THR A 95 -7.02 -2.61 -9.09
C THR A 95 -6.41 -3.52 -8.03
N ALA A 96 -7.27 -4.19 -7.25
CA ALA A 96 -6.91 -5.23 -6.32
C ALA A 96 -7.05 -6.60 -6.97
N TYR A 97 -5.95 -7.34 -7.05
CA TYR A 97 -5.87 -8.72 -7.49
C TYR A 97 -5.78 -9.62 -6.26
N PHE A 98 -6.89 -10.27 -5.92
CA PHE A 98 -6.96 -11.16 -4.76
C PHE A 98 -6.29 -12.51 -5.09
N PRO A 99 -5.79 -13.24 -4.07
CA PRO A 99 -5.08 -14.52 -4.27
C PRO A 99 -5.86 -15.57 -5.08
N LYS A 100 -7.20 -15.53 -5.01
CA LYS A 100 -8.10 -16.45 -5.73
C LYS A 100 -8.42 -16.00 -7.17
N GLY A 101 -7.67 -15.04 -7.72
CA GLY A 101 -7.80 -14.56 -9.10
C GLY A 101 -8.90 -13.51 -9.34
N ARG A 102 -9.66 -13.10 -8.31
CA ARG A 102 -10.65 -12.02 -8.44
C ARG A 102 -9.91 -10.67 -8.56
N ALA A 103 -10.15 -9.94 -9.64
CA ALA A 103 -9.69 -8.57 -9.83
C ALA A 103 -10.85 -7.59 -9.64
N VAL A 104 -10.69 -6.56 -8.82
CA VAL A 104 -11.72 -5.53 -8.59
C VAL A 104 -11.10 -4.14 -8.52
N PRO A 105 -11.78 -3.10 -9.02
CA PRO A 105 -11.34 -1.74 -8.83
C PRO A 105 -11.39 -1.36 -7.34
N VAL A 106 -10.43 -0.55 -6.93
CA VAL A 106 -10.32 0.00 -5.57
C VAL A 106 -10.72 1.46 -5.59
N LEU A 107 -11.66 1.82 -4.72
CA LEU A 107 -12.04 3.19 -4.45
C LEU A 107 -11.67 3.52 -3.01
N VAL A 108 -11.22 4.75 -2.78
CA VAL A 108 -10.88 5.22 -1.43
C VAL A 108 -11.62 6.52 -1.17
N ASP A 109 -12.33 6.57 -0.06
CA ASP A 109 -13.01 7.76 0.43
C ASP A 109 -12.56 8.02 1.87
N GLY A 110 -11.66 9.00 2.04
CA GLY A 110 -11.05 9.31 3.32
C GLY A 110 -10.32 8.11 3.93
N ALA A 111 -10.90 7.52 4.97
CA ALA A 111 -10.36 6.39 5.71
C ALA A 111 -10.95 5.03 5.28
N GLN A 112 -11.94 5.02 4.40
CA GLN A 112 -12.59 3.82 3.91
C GLN A 112 -12.03 3.40 2.55
N VAL A 113 -11.72 2.12 2.42
CA VAL A 113 -11.30 1.50 1.15
C VAL A 113 -12.35 0.51 0.71
N GLU A 114 -12.79 0.61 -0.53
CA GLU A 114 -13.74 -0.28 -1.16
C GLU A 114 -13.10 -1.07 -2.29
N ALA A 115 -13.39 -2.37 -2.36
CA ALA A 115 -12.91 -3.28 -3.38
C ALA A 115 -14.08 -4.17 -3.84
N GLY A 116 -14.85 -3.67 -4.82
CA GLY A 116 -16.11 -4.29 -5.24
C GLY A 116 -17.19 -4.27 -4.14
N GLU A 117 -17.62 -5.46 -3.71
CA GLU A 117 -18.61 -5.64 -2.63
C GLU A 117 -17.99 -5.60 -1.22
N LEU A 118 -16.66 -5.48 -1.15
CA LEU A 118 -15.91 -5.47 0.09
C LEU A 118 -15.54 -4.05 0.48
N PHE A 119 -15.49 -3.78 1.78
CA PHE A 119 -14.91 -2.54 2.30
C PHE A 119 -14.13 -2.80 3.59
N CYS A 120 -13.21 -1.89 3.92
CA CYS A 120 -12.43 -1.89 5.14
C CYS A 120 -12.05 -0.46 5.54
N PHE A 121 -11.67 -0.27 6.81
CA PHE A 121 -11.24 1.03 7.34
C PHE A 121 -9.75 1.04 7.65
N LEU A 122 -9.13 2.21 7.50
CA LEU A 122 -7.71 2.45 7.77
C LEU A 122 -7.28 2.00 9.18
N GLU A 123 -8.11 2.24 10.20
CA GLU A 123 -7.81 1.81 11.58
C GLU A 123 -7.65 0.30 11.69
N ASP A 124 -8.61 -0.46 11.14
CA ASP A 124 -8.53 -1.93 11.10
C ASP A 124 -7.31 -2.40 10.28
N LEU A 125 -7.01 -1.76 9.14
CA LEU A 125 -5.89 -2.13 8.27
C LEU A 125 -4.51 -1.92 8.93
N ARG A 126 -4.39 -0.93 9.83
CA ARG A 126 -3.15 -0.68 10.58
C ARG A 126 -2.84 -1.82 11.55
N GLU A 127 -3.87 -2.44 12.11
CA GLU A 127 -3.73 -3.36 13.25
C GLU A 127 -3.87 -4.83 12.87
N LYS A 128 -4.76 -5.15 11.91
CA LYS A 128 -5.24 -6.52 11.67
C LYS A 128 -4.89 -7.02 10.27
N PRO A 129 -4.77 -8.36 10.08
CA PRO A 129 -4.66 -8.95 8.75
C PRO A 129 -5.90 -8.68 7.89
N LEU A 130 -5.74 -8.67 6.55
CA LEU A 130 -6.81 -8.30 5.62
C LEU A 130 -8.14 -9.04 5.85
N LYS A 131 -8.07 -10.35 6.14
CA LYS A 131 -9.24 -11.22 6.37
C LYS A 131 -10.13 -10.76 7.52
N GLU A 132 -9.57 -10.03 8.50
CA GLU A 132 -10.28 -9.52 9.67
C GLU A 132 -10.77 -8.07 9.47
N CYS A 133 -10.19 -7.33 8.52
CA CYS A 133 -10.59 -5.97 8.17
C CYS A 133 -11.78 -5.93 7.20
N VAL A 134 -11.90 -6.94 6.34
CA VAL A 134 -12.84 -6.96 5.22
C VAL A 134 -14.27 -7.22 5.69
N ARG A 135 -15.18 -6.33 5.27
CA ARG A 135 -16.63 -6.43 5.52
C ARG A 135 -17.37 -6.45 4.18
N GLN A 136 -18.48 -7.18 4.11
CA GLN A 136 -19.35 -7.17 2.93
C GLN A 136 -20.34 -6.00 3.01
N LYS A 137 -20.52 -5.28 1.90
CA LYS A 137 -21.64 -4.35 1.74
C LYS A 137 -22.93 -5.17 1.82
N GLN A 138 -23.82 -4.85 2.76
CA GLN A 138 -25.15 -5.46 2.77
C GLN A 138 -25.81 -5.14 1.43
N LYS A 139 -26.26 -6.18 0.70
CA LYS A 139 -27.16 -5.99 -0.43
C LYS A 139 -28.39 -5.28 0.12
N ARG A 140 -28.61 -4.01 -0.26
CA ARG A 140 -29.92 -3.39 -0.10
C ARG A 140 -30.89 -4.25 -0.90
N SER A 141 -31.62 -5.15 -0.23
CA SER A 141 -32.74 -5.85 -0.83
C SER A 141 -33.80 -4.78 -1.12
N GLY A 142 -33.78 -4.26 -2.35
CA GLY A 142 -34.87 -3.45 -2.87
C GLY A 142 -36.12 -4.32 -2.93
N ARG A 143 -36.93 -4.29 -1.88
CA ARG A 143 -38.37 -4.55 -2.00
C ARG A 143 -38.95 -3.27 -2.60
N TYR A 144 -39.24 -3.32 -3.90
CA TYR A 144 -40.30 -2.51 -4.49
C TYR A 144 -41.57 -3.36 -4.49
#